data_AF-A0AAW0TKV8-F1
#
_entry.id   AF-A0AAW0TKV8-F1
#
_cell.length_a   1.000
_cell.length_b   1.000
_cell.length_c   1.000
_cell.angle_alpha   90.00
_cell.angle_beta   90.00
_cell.angle_gamma   90.00
#
_symmetry.space_group_name_H-M   'P 1'
#
loop_
_entity.id
_entity.type
_entity.pdbx_description
1 polymer ?
#
loop_
_entity_poly.entity_id
_entity_poly.type
_entity_poly.pdbx_seq_one_letter_code
_entity_poly.pdbx_strand_id
1 'polypeptide(L)'
;MERVQTREALMIPINYPVMAHMVEKFDYSFLLEPSALAFAFAKPTIEPSWQALYHPMQREVWISILITVLLVYGILLLMMQGTYSDGSGAWVVLKQVVGTLLDEAIPGELPRNNSTRVVLTVWLIFAFIVGTVYRSNLTASLTAPKYPPRPETLADLVDMGIT
;
A
#
# COMPACT_ATOMS: atom_id res chain seq x y z
N MET A 1 41.71 19.99 24.81
CA MET A 1 41.43 21.21 25.60
C MET A 1 42.49 21.45 26.66
N GLU A 2 42.85 20.45 27.47
CA GLU A 2 43.91 20.57 28.50
C GLU A 2 45.23 21.12 27.92
N ARG A 3 45.66 20.63 26.75
CA ARG A 3 46.87 21.13 26.06
C ARG A 3 46.81 22.61 25.64
N VAL A 4 45.61 23.16 25.42
CA VAL A 4 45.44 24.60 25.16
C VAL A 4 45.50 25.38 26.47
N GLN A 5 44.93 24.84 27.55
CA GLN A 5 45.01 25.45 28.88
C GLN A 5 46.45 25.45 29.42
N THR A 6 47.20 24.37 29.23
CA THR A 6 48.62 24.25 29.62
C THR A 6 49.56 24.96 28.65
N ARG A 7 49.03 25.64 27.62
CA ARG A 7 49.78 26.37 26.59
C ARG A 7 50.77 25.51 25.79
N GLU A 8 50.53 24.20 25.71
CA GLU A 8 51.26 23.29 24.83
C GLU A 8 50.78 23.36 23.38
N ALA A 9 49.55 23.82 23.14
CA ALA A 9 48.97 23.96 21.81
C ALA A 9 48.26 25.31 21.65
N LEU A 10 48.43 25.95 20.49
CA LEU A 10 47.81 27.24 20.17
C LEU A 10 46.35 27.08 19.70
N MET A 11 46.05 26.03 18.93
CA MET A 11 44.73 25.76 18.38
C MET A 11 44.49 24.24 18.34
N ILE A 12 43.24 23.81 18.51
CA ILE A 12 42.85 22.41 18.35
C ILE A 12 41.67 22.33 17.36
N PRO A 13 41.85 21.69 16.18
CA PRO A 13 40.76 21.41 15.26
C PRO A 13 40.14 20.05 15.60
N ILE A 14 39.20 20.04 16.53
CA ILE A 14 38.41 18.83 16.87
C ILE A 14 36.92 19.13 16.71
N ASN A 15 36.16 18.12 16.30
CA ASN A 15 34.71 18.22 16.32
C ASN A 15 34.24 18.09 17.77
N TYR A 16 33.75 19.19 18.35
CA TYR A 16 33.35 19.23 19.75
C TYR A 16 32.09 20.10 19.89
N PRO A 17 31.08 19.65 20.67
CA PRO A 17 29.88 20.44 20.89
C PRO A 17 30.20 21.68 21.72
N VAL A 18 29.78 22.85 21.24
CA VAL A 18 29.96 24.12 21.97
C VAL A 18 28.90 24.19 23.07
N MET A 19 29.35 24.03 24.33
CA MET A 19 28.51 24.11 25.52
C MET A 19 28.69 25.46 26.22
N ALA A 20 27.64 25.97 26.87
CA ALA A 20 27.64 27.29 27.50
C ALA A 20 28.84 27.53 28.44
N HIS A 21 29.17 26.55 29.29
CA HIS A 21 30.29 26.66 30.24
C HIS A 21 31.68 26.66 29.59
N MET A 22 31.80 26.27 28.32
CA MET A 22 33.08 26.26 27.60
C MET A 22 33.35 27.59 26.91
N VAL A 23 32.30 28.35 26.56
CA VAL A 23 32.40 29.70 25.97
C VAL A 23 33.09 30.69 26.92
N GLU A 24 32.97 30.47 28.24
CA GLU A 24 33.67 31.30 29.24
C GLU A 24 35.19 31.04 29.30
N LYS A 25 35.65 29.90 28.78
CA LYS A 25 37.04 29.42 28.96
C LYS A 25 37.86 29.45 27.68
N PHE A 26 37.22 29.45 26.52
CA PHE A 26 37.88 29.31 25.22
C PHE A 26 37.23 30.20 24.18
N ASP A 27 38.06 30.78 23.31
CA ASP A 27 37.60 31.47 22.11
C ASP A 27 37.39 30.47 20.97
N TYR A 28 36.26 30.59 20.29
CA TYR A 28 35.89 29.73 19.17
C TYR A 28 35.97 30.50 17.85
N SER A 29 36.41 29.81 16.79
CA SER A 29 36.28 30.32 15.42
C SER A 29 34.83 30.19 14.94
N PHE A 30 34.61 30.32 13.62
CA PHE A 30 33.33 29.96 13.02
C PHE A 30 33.10 28.45 13.05
N LEU A 31 31.83 28.05 13.10
CA LEU A 31 31.40 26.64 13.01
C LEU A 31 31.59 26.17 11.57
N LEU A 32 32.46 25.18 11.37
CA LEU A 32 32.69 24.57 10.06
C LEU A 32 31.55 23.62 9.68
N GLU A 33 31.14 22.77 10.63
CA GLU A 33 30.11 21.75 10.42
C GLU A 33 29.16 21.73 11.61
N PRO A 34 27.87 22.08 11.43
CA PRO A 34 26.90 22.01 12.50
C PRO A 34 26.62 20.55 12.85
N SER A 35 26.89 20.17 14.09
CA SER A 35 26.55 18.85 14.63
C SER A 35 25.24 18.92 15.41
N ALA A 36 24.32 18.00 15.12
CA ALA A 36 23.08 17.85 15.86
C ALA A 36 23.07 16.51 16.60
N LEU A 37 22.49 16.49 17.80
CA LEU A 37 22.21 15.23 18.50
C LEU A 37 21.07 14.51 17.78
N ALA A 38 21.33 13.28 17.37
CA ALA A 38 20.36 12.41 16.70
C ALA A 38 20.39 11.01 17.33
N PHE A 39 19.29 10.28 17.15
CA PHE A 39 19.16 8.90 17.60
C PHE A 39 19.35 7.94 16.41
N ALA A 40 19.95 6.78 16.68
CA ALA A 40 20.08 5.71 15.69
C ALA A 40 19.24 4.51 16.12
N PHE A 41 18.39 4.02 15.23
CA PHE A 41 17.53 2.85 15.45
C PHE A 41 17.75 1.80 14.38
N ALA A 42 17.47 0.54 14.74
CA ALA A 42 17.39 -0.53 13.76
C ALA A 42 16.29 -0.20 12.73
N LYS A 43 16.55 -0.54 11.46
CA LYS A 43 15.54 -0.39 10.41
C LYS A 43 14.31 -1.23 10.79
N PRO A 44 13.11 -0.64 10.86
CA PRO A 44 11.92 -1.41 11.23
C PRO A 44 11.66 -2.50 10.19
N THR A 45 11.36 -3.70 10.67
CA THR A 45 10.88 -4.82 9.84
C THR A 45 9.52 -4.47 9.25
N ILE A 46 9.40 -4.64 7.93
CA ILE A 46 8.15 -4.42 7.20
C ILE A 46 7.21 -5.59 7.52
N GLU A 47 5.98 -5.30 7.91
CA GLU A 47 4.97 -6.33 8.14
C GLU A 47 4.68 -7.14 6.86
N PRO A 48 4.30 -8.43 6.98
CA PRO A 48 4.20 -9.32 5.84
C PRO A 48 3.11 -8.90 4.85
N SER A 49 3.48 -8.91 3.57
CA SER A 49 2.77 -8.33 2.42
C SER A 49 1.44 -9.00 2.03
N TRP A 50 1.00 -10.08 2.69
CA TRP A 50 -0.26 -10.75 2.35
C TRP A 50 -1.48 -9.86 2.61
N GLN A 51 -1.38 -8.96 3.60
CA GLN A 51 -2.43 -7.96 3.86
C GLN A 51 -2.55 -6.92 2.73
N ALA A 52 -1.51 -6.78 1.89
CA ALA A 52 -1.52 -5.90 0.74
C ALA A 52 -2.45 -6.39 -0.38
N LEU A 53 -3.03 -7.60 -0.30
CA LEU A 53 -4.03 -8.06 -1.29
C LEU A 53 -5.41 -7.40 -1.11
N TYR A 54 -5.81 -7.10 0.12
CA TYR A 54 -7.14 -6.55 0.44
C TYR A 54 -7.11 -5.03 0.67
N HIS A 55 -5.97 -4.49 1.12
CA HIS A 55 -5.75 -3.06 1.32
C HIS A 55 -5.78 -2.16 0.05
N PRO A 56 -5.54 -2.62 -1.20
CA PRO A 56 -5.45 -1.73 -2.37
C PRO A 56 -6.77 -1.04 -2.72
N MET A 57 -7.90 -1.61 -2.30
CA MET A 57 -9.22 -1.05 -2.55
C MET A 57 -9.99 -0.87 -1.26
N GLN A 58 -10.71 0.25 -1.19
CA GLN A 58 -11.61 0.59 -0.11
C GLN A 58 -12.73 -0.46 0.02
N ARG A 59 -13.23 -0.66 1.24
CA ARG A 59 -14.24 -1.70 1.56
C ARG A 59 -15.54 -1.48 0.77
N GLU A 60 -15.85 -0.21 0.52
CA GLU A 60 -16.97 0.30 -0.25
C GLU A 60 -16.93 -0.21 -1.70
N VAL A 61 -15.74 -0.23 -2.32
CA VAL A 61 -15.54 -0.69 -3.69
C VAL A 61 -15.78 -2.19 -3.78
N TRP A 62 -15.28 -2.97 -2.82
CA TRP A 62 -15.53 -4.42 -2.76
C TRP A 62 -17.02 -4.75 -2.66
N ILE A 63 -17.75 -4.01 -1.82
CA ILE A 63 -19.21 -4.17 -1.70
C ILE A 63 -19.89 -3.81 -3.03
N SER A 64 -19.46 -2.74 -3.70
CA SER A 64 -20.01 -2.36 -5.00
C SER A 64 -19.76 -3.42 -6.08
N ILE A 65 -18.56 -4.01 -6.13
CA ILE A 65 -18.22 -5.10 -7.06
C ILE A 65 -19.12 -6.31 -6.76
N LEU A 66 -19.25 -6.70 -5.50
CA LEU A 66 -20.12 -7.82 -5.11
C LEU A 66 -21.57 -7.59 -5.54
N ILE A 67 -22.11 -6.39 -5.32
CA ILE A 67 -23.46 -6.02 -5.75
C ILE A 67 -23.59 -6.09 -7.28
N THR A 68 -22.62 -5.57 -8.03
CA THR A 68 -22.65 -5.62 -9.50
C THR A 68 -22.58 -7.06 -10.04
N VAL A 69 -21.76 -7.92 -9.43
CA VAL A 69 -21.67 -9.35 -9.78
C VAL A 69 -23.01 -10.04 -9.56
N LEU A 70 -23.63 -9.84 -8.40
CA LEU A 70 -24.93 -10.43 -8.07
C LEU A 70 -26.05 -9.91 -9.01
N LEU A 71 -26.00 -8.62 -9.34
CA LEU A 71 -26.95 -8.00 -10.26
C LEU A 71 -26.81 -8.61 -11.67
N VAL A 72 -25.60 -8.69 -12.21
CA VAL A 72 -25.35 -9.24 -13.55
C VAL A 72 -25.67 -10.74 -13.59
N TYR A 73 -25.32 -11.49 -12.55
CA TYR A 73 -25.71 -12.89 -12.39
C TYR A 73 -27.24 -13.04 -12.42
N GLY A 74 -27.97 -12.22 -11.65
CA GLY A 74 -29.43 -12.24 -11.62
C GLY A 74 -30.06 -11.90 -12.98
N ILE A 75 -29.55 -10.87 -13.68
CA ILE A 75 -30.03 -10.50 -15.02
C ILE A 75 -29.80 -11.64 -16.02
N LEU A 76 -28.60 -12.24 -16.03
CA LEU A 76 -28.29 -13.33 -16.96
C LEU A 76 -29.13 -14.57 -16.65
N LEU A 77 -29.38 -14.88 -15.38
CA LEU A 77 -30.32 -15.95 -15.01
C LEU A 77 -31.73 -15.68 -15.54
N LEU A 78 -32.28 -14.47 -15.33
CA LEU A 78 -33.61 -14.11 -15.82
C LEU A 78 -33.70 -14.19 -17.36
N MET A 79 -32.63 -13.79 -18.06
CA MET A 79 -32.56 -13.89 -19.53
C MET A 79 -32.45 -15.34 -20.02
N MET A 80 -31.85 -16.25 -19.23
CA MET A 80 -31.60 -17.65 -19.61
C MET A 80 -32.63 -18.64 -19.06
N GLN A 81 -33.51 -18.22 -18.15
CA GLN A 81 -34.61 -19.02 -17.59
C GLN A 81 -35.54 -19.61 -18.67
N GLY A 82 -35.63 -18.99 -19.85
CA GLY A 82 -36.41 -19.54 -20.97
C GLY A 82 -35.68 -20.58 -21.83
N THR A 83 -34.38 -20.80 -21.63
CA THR A 83 -33.54 -21.67 -22.50
C THR A 83 -33.04 -22.93 -21.80
N TYR A 84 -32.83 -22.89 -20.48
CA TYR A 84 -32.35 -24.03 -19.69
C TYR A 84 -33.40 -24.45 -18.65
N SER A 85 -33.99 -25.63 -18.85
CA SER A 85 -34.96 -26.24 -17.93
C SER A 85 -34.32 -26.91 -16.70
N ASP A 86 -32.98 -26.95 -16.63
CA ASP A 86 -32.26 -27.79 -15.68
C ASP A 86 -31.30 -26.96 -14.79
N GLY A 87 -31.14 -27.39 -13.52
CA GLY A 87 -30.37 -26.68 -12.48
C GLY A 87 -28.89 -26.49 -12.81
N SER A 88 -28.39 -27.18 -13.85
CA SER A 88 -27.07 -27.02 -14.43
C SER A 88 -26.82 -25.62 -15.05
N GLY A 89 -27.86 -24.93 -15.52
CA GLY A 89 -27.74 -23.61 -16.14
C GLY A 89 -27.22 -22.53 -15.18
N ALA A 90 -27.63 -22.56 -13.91
CA ALA A 90 -27.21 -21.58 -12.93
C ALA A 90 -25.71 -21.64 -12.62
N TRP A 91 -25.16 -22.85 -12.53
CA TRP A 91 -23.72 -23.05 -12.32
C TRP A 91 -22.89 -22.57 -13.51
N VAL A 92 -23.36 -22.78 -14.74
CA VAL A 92 -22.70 -22.29 -15.96
C VAL A 92 -22.67 -20.76 -15.99
N VAL A 93 -23.78 -20.10 -15.66
CA VAL A 93 -23.86 -18.63 -15.60
C VAL A 93 -22.96 -18.09 -14.49
N LEU A 94 -22.96 -18.72 -13.31
CA LEU A 94 -22.08 -18.32 -12.21
C LEU A 94 -20.60 -18.43 -12.62
N LYS A 95 -20.22 -19.57 -13.20
CA LYS A 95 -18.85 -19.80 -13.69
C LYS A 95 -18.49 -18.80 -14.79
N GLN A 96 -19.41 -18.45 -15.68
CA GLN A 96 -19.17 -17.46 -16.72
C GLN A 96 -18.95 -16.06 -16.13
N VAL A 97 -19.78 -15.60 -15.20
CA VAL A 97 -19.66 -14.27 -14.57
C VAL A 97 -18.37 -14.18 -13.76
N VAL A 98 -18.10 -15.17 -12.90
CA VAL A 98 -16.89 -15.18 -12.05
C VAL A 98 -15.63 -15.41 -12.87
N GLY A 99 -15.66 -16.34 -13.83
CA GLY A 99 -14.51 -16.64 -14.69
C GLY A 99 -14.10 -15.43 -15.52
N THR A 100 -15.06 -14.76 -16.18
CA THR A 100 -14.75 -13.56 -16.97
C THR A 100 -14.27 -12.37 -16.12
N LEU A 101 -14.68 -12.28 -14.85
CA LEU A 101 -14.12 -11.30 -13.90
C LEU A 101 -12.65 -11.61 -13.57
N LEU A 102 -12.31 -12.89 -13.50
CA LEU A 102 -10.95 -13.38 -13.25
C LEU A 102 -10.10 -13.49 -14.54
N ASP A 103 -10.56 -12.91 -15.65
CA ASP A 103 -9.88 -12.93 -16.95
C ASP A 103 -9.82 -14.34 -17.59
N GLU A 104 -10.71 -15.25 -17.19
CA GLU A 104 -10.86 -16.57 -17.82
C GLU A 104 -11.70 -16.50 -19.11
N ALA A 105 -11.40 -17.42 -20.03
CA ALA A 105 -12.17 -17.58 -21.26
C ALA A 105 -13.62 -18.00 -20.96
N ILE A 106 -14.57 -17.48 -21.75
CA ILE A 106 -16.00 -17.82 -21.63
C ILE A 106 -16.17 -19.33 -21.84
N PRO A 107 -16.70 -20.08 -20.85
CA PRO A 107 -16.92 -21.50 -21.01
C PRO A 107 -18.13 -21.76 -21.93
N GLY A 108 -17.92 -22.41 -23.08
CA GLY A 108 -18.99 -22.93 -23.94
C GLY A 108 -19.36 -22.06 -25.15
N GLU A 109 -20.61 -22.19 -25.61
CA GLU A 109 -21.12 -21.49 -26.79
C GLU A 109 -21.55 -20.06 -26.47
N LEU A 110 -21.25 -19.13 -27.39
CA LEU A 110 -21.66 -17.74 -27.28
C LEU A 110 -23.18 -17.60 -27.31
N PRO A 111 -23.79 -16.72 -26.49
CA PRO A 111 -25.24 -16.57 -26.48
C PRO A 111 -25.76 -16.10 -27.83
N ARG A 112 -26.80 -16.79 -28.31
CA ARG A 112 -27.47 -16.49 -29.59
C ARG A 112 -28.32 -15.21 -29.54
N ASN A 113 -28.76 -14.79 -28.36
CA ASN A 113 -29.66 -13.65 -28.19
C ASN A 113 -28.89 -12.32 -28.20
N ASN A 114 -29.29 -11.40 -29.08
CA ASN A 114 -28.65 -10.07 -29.20
C ASN A 114 -28.65 -9.28 -27.87
N SER A 115 -29.73 -9.35 -27.08
CA SER A 115 -29.81 -8.67 -25.79
C SER A 115 -28.78 -9.19 -24.77
N THR A 116 -28.60 -10.52 -24.68
CA THR A 116 -27.62 -11.14 -23.79
C THR A 116 -26.19 -10.80 -24.22
N ARG A 117 -25.93 -10.69 -25.53
CA ARG A 117 -24.62 -10.29 -26.06
C ARG A 117 -24.25 -8.85 -25.66
N VAL A 118 -25.21 -7.92 -25.71
CA VAL A 118 -25.00 -6.53 -25.27
C VAL A 118 -24.65 -6.50 -23.78
N VAL A 119 -25.43 -7.18 -22.94
CA VAL A 119 -25.18 -7.25 -21.48
C VAL A 119 -23.81 -7.85 -21.19
N LEU A 120 -23.45 -8.96 -21.84
CA LEU A 120 -22.14 -9.58 -21.66
C LEU A 120 -20.99 -8.69 -22.14
N THR A 121 -21.17 -7.93 -23.23
CA THR A 121 -20.13 -7.04 -23.74
C THR A 121 -19.87 -5.90 -22.75
N VAL A 122 -20.93 -5.30 -22.20
CA VAL A 122 -20.81 -4.28 -21.14
C VAL A 122 -20.16 -4.88 -19.88
N TRP A 123 -20.53 -6.11 -19.51
CA TRP A 123 -19.92 -6.83 -18.40
C TRP A 123 -18.42 -7.07 -18.61
N LEU A 124 -18.00 -7.48 -19.81
CA LEU A 124 -16.59 -7.72 -20.12
C LEU A 124 -15.76 -6.43 -20.07
N ILE A 125 -16.31 -5.31 -20.54
CA ILE A 125 -15.65 -3.99 -20.41
C ILE A 125 -15.48 -3.65 -18.93
N PHE A 126 -16.51 -3.85 -18.12
CA PHE A 126 -16.44 -3.63 -16.67
C PHE A 126 -15.40 -4.53 -15.99
N ALA A 127 -15.44 -5.84 -16.27
CA ALA A 127 -14.50 -6.82 -15.72
C ALA A 127 -13.04 -6.47 -16.09
N PHE A 128 -12.80 -6.06 -17.34
CA PHE A 128 -11.49 -5.61 -17.80
C PHE A 128 -11.01 -4.37 -17.04
N ILE A 129 -11.87 -3.36 -16.85
CA ILE A 129 -11.53 -2.15 -16.10
C ILE A 129 -11.22 -2.49 -14.64
N VAL A 130 -12.09 -3.25 -13.97
CA VAL A 130 -11.90 -3.64 -12.56
C VAL A 130 -10.61 -4.44 -12.39
N GLY A 131 -10.35 -5.43 -13.25
CA GLY A 131 -9.13 -6.21 -13.22
C GLY A 131 -7.87 -5.36 -13.42
N THR A 132 -7.91 -4.41 -14.36
CA THR A 132 -6.78 -3.50 -14.64
C THR A 132 -6.52 -2.57 -13.45
N VAL A 133 -7.55 -1.95 -12.90
CA VAL A 133 -7.42 -1.03 -11.76
C VAL A 133 -6.95 -1.78 -10.51
N TYR A 134 -7.49 -2.98 -10.24
CA TYR A 134 -7.06 -3.81 -9.11
C TYR A 134 -5.57 -4.17 -9.22
N ARG A 135 -5.13 -4.67 -10.38
CA ARG A 135 -3.73 -5.01 -10.63
C ARG A 135 -2.83 -3.78 -10.47
N SER A 136 -3.22 -2.63 -11.04
CA SER A 136 -2.47 -1.36 -10.92
C SER A 136 -2.34 -0.89 -9.48
N ASN A 137 -3.44 -0.89 -8.72
CA ASN A 137 -3.42 -0.47 -7.31
C ASN A 137 -2.64 -1.43 -6.42
N LEU A 138 -2.72 -2.73 -6.72
CA LEU A 138 -1.89 -3.73 -6.04
C LEU A 138 -0.41 -3.48 -6.32
N THR A 139 -0.01 -3.24 -7.58
CA THR A 139 1.37 -2.88 -7.91
C THR A 139 1.82 -1.64 -7.16
N ALA A 140 1.01 -0.57 -7.12
CA ALA A 140 1.33 0.64 -6.37
C ALA A 140 1.54 0.35 -4.87
N SER A 141 0.64 -0.42 -4.26
CA SER A 141 0.72 -0.84 -2.85
C SER A 141 1.98 -1.66 -2.55
N LEU A 142 2.42 -2.50 -3.50
CA LEU A 142 3.63 -3.31 -3.35
C LEU A 142 4.93 -2.51 -3.58
N THR A 143 4.90 -1.47 -4.41
CA THR A 143 6.08 -0.61 -4.66
C THR A 143 6.36 0.39 -3.53
N ALA A 144 5.34 0.76 -2.75
CA ALA A 144 5.46 1.74 -1.66
C ALA A 144 5.19 1.09 -0.29
N PRO A 145 6.21 0.46 0.34
CA PRO A 145 6.03 -0.19 1.62
C PRO A 145 5.67 0.84 2.70
N LYS A 146 4.55 0.62 3.40
CA LYS A 146 4.22 1.38 4.61
C LYS A 146 5.15 0.92 5.73
N TYR A 147 6.08 1.79 6.12
CA TYR A 147 6.87 1.58 7.32
C TYR A 147 6.03 1.91 8.56
N PRO A 148 6.25 1.21 9.68
CA PRO A 148 5.68 1.64 10.94
C PRO A 148 6.20 3.05 11.28
N PRO A 149 5.42 3.82 12.06
CA PRO A 149 5.79 5.18 12.46
C PRO A 149 7.16 5.15 13.16
N ARG A 150 8.02 6.09 12.76
CA ARG A 150 9.34 6.27 13.37
C ARG A 150 9.20 7.29 14.50
N PRO A 151 9.84 7.08 15.66
CA PRO A 151 9.90 8.12 16.68
C PRO A 151 10.70 9.29 16.11
N GLU A 152 10.11 10.48 16.11
CA GLU A 152 10.76 11.70 15.62
C GLU A 152 11.22 12.59 16.77
N THR A 153 10.68 12.36 17.98
CA THR A 153 10.95 13.19 19.16
C THR A 153 11.48 12.39 20.34
N LEU A 154 12.14 13.08 21.26
CA LEU A 154 12.55 12.53 22.56
C LEU A 154 11.34 12.02 23.37
N ALA A 155 10.19 12.67 23.27
CA ALA A 155 8.98 12.24 23.95
C ALA A 155 8.51 10.88 23.42
N ASP A 156 8.51 10.69 22.09
CA ASP A 156 8.14 9.41 21.47
C ASP A 156 9.05 8.27 21.95
N LEU A 157 10.33 8.54 22.21
CA LEU A 157 11.28 7.55 22.72
C LEU A 157 11.00 7.13 24.16
N VAL A 158 10.63 8.08 25.01
CA VAL A 158 10.25 7.81 26.40
C VAL A 158 8.94 7.01 26.42
N ASP A 159 7.98 7.38 25.58
CA ASP A 159 6.70 6.68 25.45
C ASP A 159 6.86 5.24 24.93
N MET A 160 7.87 4.96 24.11
CA MET A 160 8.22 3.60 23.67
C MET A 160 8.84 2.72 24.77
N GLY A 161 9.16 3.27 25.95
CA GLY A 161 9.65 2.51 27.10
C GLY A 161 11.06 1.93 26.91
N ILE A 162 11.85 2.47 25.98
CA ILE A 162 13.24 2.08 25.77
C ILE A 162 14.13 2.92 26.70
N THR A 163 14.09 2.61 27.99
CA THR A 163 15.02 3.12 29.02
C THR A 163 15.35 2.02 30.02
#